data_AF-A0A327ZH21-F1
#
_entry.id   AF-A0A327ZH21-F1
#
_cell.length_a   1.000
_cell.length_b   1.000
_cell.length_c   1.000
_cell.angle_alpha   90.00
_cell.angle_beta   90.00
_cell.angle_gamma   90.00
#
_symmetry.space_group_name_H-M   'P 1'
#
loop_
_entity.id
_entity.type
_entity.pdbx_description
1 polymer ?
#
loop_
_entity_poly.entity_id
_entity_poly.type
_entity_poly.pdbx_seq_one_letter_code
_entity_poly.pdbx_strand_id
1 'polypeptide(L)' 'MTKANPLRYEMRMKPEFAREYTREQVVGAPFRYPMGGHMISTGLVVGWIDEPDGAVTLTVEQG' A
#
# COMPACT_ATOMS: atom_id res chain seq x y z
N MET A 1 -5.81 -23.69 -16.06
CA MET A 1 -4.96 -22.73 -15.32
C MET A 1 -5.89 -21.70 -14.71
N THR A 2 -6.22 -21.84 -13.43
CA THR A 2 -6.93 -20.80 -12.67
C THR A 2 -5.99 -19.62 -12.55
N LYS A 3 -6.32 -18.47 -13.18
CA LYS A 3 -5.66 -17.20 -12.86
C LYS A 3 -5.82 -17.01 -11.36
N ALA A 4 -4.73 -17.05 -10.60
CA ALA A 4 -4.75 -16.59 -9.22
C ALA A 4 -5.23 -15.13 -9.28
N ASN A 5 -6.40 -14.83 -8.73
CA ASN A 5 -6.79 -13.45 -8.52
C ASN A 5 -5.73 -12.87 -7.56
N PRO A 6 -5.06 -11.78 -7.92
CA PRO A 6 -4.02 -11.24 -7.07
C PRO A 6 -4.68 -10.77 -5.77
N LEU A 7 -4.11 -11.21 -4.64
CA LEU A 7 -4.62 -10.87 -3.32
C LEU A 7 -4.40 -9.38 -3.10
N ARG A 8 -5.50 -8.61 -3.07
CA ARG A 8 -5.48 -7.18 -2.75
C ARG A 8 -5.85 -6.96 -1.30
N TYR A 9 -5.11 -6.11 -0.62
CA TYR A 9 -5.45 -5.66 0.73
C TYR A 9 -5.28 -4.15 0.85
N GLU A 10 -6.02 -3.56 1.77
CA GLU A 10 -5.95 -2.15 2.08
C GLU A 10 -5.14 -1.93 3.35
N MET A 11 -4.32 -0.88 3.35
CA MET A 11 -3.52 -0.49 4.50
C MET A 11 -3.65 1.01 4.71
N ARG A 12 -4.13 1.40 5.89
CA ARG A 12 -4.17 2.80 6.31
C ARG A 12 -2.78 3.21 6.81
N MET A 13 -2.23 4.25 6.21
CA MET A 13 -0.98 4.88 6.60
C MET A 13 -1.28 6.09 7.49
N LYS A 14 -0.30 6.47 8.32
CA LYS A 14 -0.43 7.65 9.16
C LYS A 14 -0.39 8.94 8.33
N PRO A 15 -0.98 10.05 8.80
CA PRO A 15 -0.94 11.33 8.08
C PRO A 15 0.47 11.82 7.73
N GLU A 16 1.48 11.50 8.52
CA GLU A 16 2.87 11.85 8.24
C GLU A 16 3.37 11.22 6.92
N PHE A 17 2.91 10.02 6.57
CA PHE A 17 3.24 9.38 5.31
C PHE A 17 2.76 10.20 4.11
N ALA A 18 1.55 10.76 4.18
CA ALA A 18 0.98 11.60 3.13
C ALA A 18 1.68 12.97 2.98
N ARG A 19 2.45 13.38 4.00
CA ARG A 19 3.28 14.61 3.96
C ARG A 19 4.64 14.36 3.32
N GLU A 20 5.15 13.14 3.45
CA GLU A 20 6.47 12.76 2.93
C GLU A 20 6.41 12.21 1.50
N TYR A 21 5.30 11.59 1.12
CA TYR A 21 5.15 10.92 -0.16
C TYR A 21 3.91 11.41 -0.92
N THR A 22 4.03 11.48 -2.24
CA THR A 22 2.90 11.76 -3.12
C THR A 22 2.32 10.47 -3.71
N ARG A 23 1.06 10.55 -4.17
CA ARG A 23 0.41 9.47 -4.90
C ARG A 23 1.25 8.96 -6.08
N GLU A 24 1.85 9.87 -6.85
CA GLU A 24 2.63 9.52 -8.06
C GLU A 24 3.93 8.79 -7.72
N GLN A 25 4.51 9.04 -6.54
CA GLN A 25 5.70 8.34 -6.07
C GLN A 25 5.38 6.94 -5.54
N VAL A 26 4.17 6.75 -5.02
CA VAL A 26 3.80 5.53 -4.28
C VAL A 26 3.01 4.56 -5.14
N VAL A 27 2.04 5.03 -5.94
CA VAL A 27 1.27 4.15 -6.83
C VAL A 27 2.18 3.63 -7.94
N GLY A 28 2.22 2.31 -8.09
CA GLY A 28 3.16 1.60 -8.97
C GLY A 28 4.52 1.33 -8.34
N ALA A 29 4.76 1.77 -7.10
CA ALA A 29 5.98 1.43 -6.38
C ALA A 29 5.84 0.10 -5.63
N PRO A 30 6.92 -0.69 -5.51
CA PRO A 30 6.94 -1.86 -4.65
C PRO A 30 6.81 -1.42 -3.19
N PHE A 31 5.87 -2.03 -2.50
CA PHE A 31 5.62 -1.82 -1.08
C PHE A 31 6.26 -2.94 -0.27
N ARG A 32 7.01 -2.55 0.77
CA ARG A 32 7.61 -3.46 1.74
C ARG A 32 7.19 -3.02 3.12
N TYR A 33 6.30 -3.76 3.76
CA TYR A 33 5.85 -3.43 5.11
C TYR A 33 6.34 -4.47 6.12
N PRO A 34 7.03 -4.04 7.18
CA PRO A 34 7.35 -4.92 8.29
C PRO A 34 6.06 -5.23 9.06
N MET A 35 5.67 -6.50 9.09
CA MET A 35 4.51 -6.96 9.85
C MET A 35 5.03 -7.83 11.00
N GLY A 36 4.86 -7.38 12.24
CA GLY A 36 5.27 -8.14 13.42
C GLY A 36 6.79 -8.39 13.56
N GLY A 37 7.64 -7.46 13.10
CA GLY A 37 9.10 -7.58 13.23
C GLY A 37 9.77 -8.42 12.14
N HIS A 38 9.01 -8.96 11.19
CA HIS A 38 9.53 -9.63 10.01
C HIS A 38 9.11 -8.84 8.75
N MET A 39 9.97 -8.80 7.73
CA MET A 39 9.63 -8.21 6.42
C MET A 39 8.78 -9.22 5.65
N ILE A 40 7.45 -9.18 5.87
CA ILE A 40 6.54 -10.27 5.45
C ILE A 40 5.82 -9.95 4.13
N SER A 41 5.47 -8.69 3.83
CA SER A 41 4.67 -8.40 2.64
C SER A 41 5.47 -7.61 1.61
N THR A 42 5.65 -8.23 0.45
CA THR A 42 6.05 -7.60 -0.81
C THR A 42 4.83 -7.52 -1.71
N GLY A 43 4.45 -6.32 -2.11
CA GLY A 43 3.37 -6.11 -3.08
C GLY A 43 3.60 -4.86 -3.92
N LEU A 44 2.70 -4.60 -4.85
CA LEU A 44 2.69 -3.38 -5.65
C LEU A 44 1.57 -2.48 -5.14
N VAL A 45 1.85 -1.21 -4.86
CA VAL A 45 0.75 -0.28 -4.57
C VAL A 45 -0.01 0.00 -5.86
N VAL A 46 -1.30 -0.29 -5.86
CA VAL A 46 -2.19 -0.08 -7.03
C VAL A 46 -3.27 0.97 -6.76
N GLY A 47 -3.42 1.41 -5.50
CA GLY A 47 -4.43 2.38 -5.10
C GLY A 47 -3.94 3.35 -4.04
N TRP A 48 -4.52 4.55 -4.06
CA TRP A 48 -4.32 5.62 -3.09
C TRP A 48 -5.63 6.35 -2.87
N ILE A 49 -6.05 6.45 -1.61
CA ILE A 49 -7.25 7.16 -1.18
C ILE A 49 -6.83 8.16 -0.10
N ASP A 50 -7.16 9.43 -0.31
CA ASP A 50 -6.99 10.47 0.69
C ASP A 50 -8.11 10.38 1.72
N GLU A 51 -7.74 10.42 3.00
CA GLU A 51 -8.67 10.31 4.12
C GLU A 51 -8.95 11.70 4.72
N PRO A 52 -10.14 11.92 5.30
CA PRO A 52 -10.53 13.24 5.81
C PRO A 52 -9.69 13.75 6.99
N ASP A 53 -8.98 12.88 7.70
CA ASP A 53 -8.05 13.20 8.79
C ASP A 53 -6.62 13.48 8.29
N GLY A 54 -6.40 13.49 6.97
CA GLY A 54 -5.10 13.65 6.34
C GLY A 54 -4.25 12.36 6.30
N ALA A 55 -4.79 11.24 6.77
CA ALA A 55 -4.22 9.92 6.51
C ALA A 55 -4.41 9.53 5.03
N VAL A 56 -3.80 8.42 4.63
CA VAL A 56 -4.04 7.83 3.31
C VAL A 56 -4.21 6.33 3.43
N THR A 57 -5.14 5.78 2.67
CA THR A 57 -5.32 4.33 2.54
C THR A 57 -4.71 3.87 1.22
N LEU A 58 -3.74 2.97 1.31
CA LEU A 58 -3.08 2.34 0.17
C LEU A 58 -3.77 1.02 -0.15
N THR A 59 -3.99 0.74 -1.43
CA THR A 59 -4.35 -0.61 -1.89
C THR A 59 -3.10 -1.28 -2.41
N VAL A 60 -2.73 -2.42 -1.83
CA VAL A 60 -1.55 -3.20 -2.21
C VAL A 60 -2.00 -4.51 -2.85
N GLU A 61 -1.45 -4.80 -4.02
CA GLU A 61 -1.62 -6.06 -4.73
C GLU A 61 -0.42 -6.98 -4.42
N GLN A 62 -0.67 -8.14 -3.80
CA GLN A 62 0.38 -9.14 -3.58
C GLN A 62 0.74 -9.81 -4.91
N GLY A 63 2.05 -9.87 -5.17
CA GLY A 63 2.65 -10.56 -6.32
C GLY A 63 3.13 -11.96 -5.97
#